data_AF-A0A7R8ZH03-F1
#
_entry.id   AF-A0A7R8ZH03-F1
#
_cell.length_a   1.000
_cell.length_b   1.000
_cell.length_c   1.000
_cell.angle_alpha   90.00
_cell.angle_beta   90.00
_cell.angle_gamma   90.00
#
_symmetry.space_group_name_H-M   'P 1'
#
loop_
_entity.id
_entity.type
_entity.pdbx_description
1 polymer ?
#
loop_
_entity_poly.entity_id
_entity_poly.type
_entity_poly.pdbx_seq_one_letter_code
_entity_poly.pdbx_strand_id
1 'polypeptide(L)'
;MGSMIRAETFPEEKRRAFLEAFSELPQRVLWKWEGGELPDQPSNVLTQKWMPQFDVLCHPNIRSYIGHGGLLGTLEAASRGVPMIGIPMFGDQFNNMKSMAETGMGLILQYKDITKNNVRQALRAVLENPSYQENAKRVSRAFNDRPLSPLDTAVYWTEYVIRHRGAPHMRTAAVDMPWYQYLLLDVIAVLSIGACAILYISYLTLATIYNLILRTTSKTKTQ
;
A
#
# COMPACT_ATOMS: atom_id res chain seq x y z
N MET A 1 -1.00 3.53 -13.65
CA MET A 1 -0.63 3.68 -12.23
C MET A 1 -1.82 3.28 -11.33
N GLY A 2 -2.28 2.02 -11.46
CA GLY A 2 -3.55 1.59 -10.86
C GLY A 2 -4.76 2.34 -11.43
N SER A 3 -5.87 2.33 -10.67
CA SER A 3 -7.08 3.12 -10.93
C SER A 3 -7.05 4.50 -10.25
N MET A 4 -6.23 4.66 -9.21
CA MET A 4 -6.19 5.85 -8.36
C MET A 4 -5.35 6.99 -8.94
N ILE A 5 -4.36 6.68 -9.78
CA ILE A 5 -3.48 7.67 -10.41
C ILE A 5 -3.59 7.48 -11.92
N ARG A 6 -4.06 8.53 -12.61
CA ARG A 6 -4.14 8.57 -14.06
C ARG A 6 -2.78 9.00 -14.61
N ALA A 7 -2.29 8.33 -15.65
CA ALA A 7 -1.01 8.71 -16.23
C ALA A 7 -1.07 10.10 -16.89
N GLU A 8 -2.26 10.50 -17.34
CA GLU A 8 -2.49 11.81 -17.95
C GLU A 8 -2.24 13.00 -17.00
N THR A 9 -2.36 12.79 -15.68
CA THR A 9 -2.19 13.85 -14.68
C THR A 9 -0.73 14.04 -14.27
N PHE A 10 0.21 13.33 -14.90
CA PHE A 10 1.63 13.56 -14.67
C PHE A 10 2.03 14.97 -15.16
N PRO A 11 2.87 15.68 -14.41
CA PRO A 11 3.50 16.90 -14.91
C PRO A 11 4.19 16.63 -16.24
N GLU A 12 4.09 17.58 -17.16
CA GLU A 12 4.62 17.46 -18.51
C GLU A 12 6.10 17.09 -18.54
N GLU A 13 6.90 17.65 -17.63
CA GLU A 13 8.32 17.34 -17.46
C GLU A 13 8.56 15.84 -17.21
N LYS A 14 7.79 15.23 -16.30
CA LYS A 14 7.91 13.80 -15.97
C LYS A 14 7.40 12.92 -17.10
N ARG A 15 6.30 13.32 -17.76
CA ARG A 15 5.78 12.63 -18.94
C ARG A 15 6.85 12.59 -20.05
N ARG A 16 7.44 13.74 -20.37
CA ARG A 16 8.52 13.86 -21.36
C ARG A 16 9.74 13.01 -21.00
N ALA A 17 10.14 13.01 -19.72
CA ALA A 17 11.23 12.15 -19.24
C ALA A 17 10.99 10.65 -19.54
N PHE A 18 9.75 10.16 -19.38
CA PHE A 18 9.41 8.78 -19.78
C PHE A 18 9.46 8.60 -21.29
N LEU A 19 8.85 9.50 -22.07
CA LEU A 19 8.80 9.37 -23.53
C LEU A 19 10.19 9.37 -24.15
N GLU A 20 11.07 10.28 -23.71
CA GLU A 20 12.46 10.36 -24.16
C GLU A 20 13.27 9.12 -23.78
N ALA A 21 13.03 8.55 -22.59
CA ALA A 21 13.67 7.30 -22.19
C ALA A 21 13.14 6.10 -22.98
N PHE A 22 11.83 6.05 -23.25
CA PHE A 22 11.19 4.99 -24.02
C PHE A 22 11.60 5.03 -25.49
N SER A 23 11.79 6.22 -26.10
CA SER A 23 12.24 6.34 -27.49
C SER A 23 13.63 5.75 -27.75
N GLU A 24 14.47 5.64 -26.71
CA GLU A 24 15.81 5.04 -26.81
C GLU A 24 15.79 3.51 -26.69
N LEU A 25 14.64 2.90 -26.36
CA LEU A 25 14.52 1.46 -26.20
C LEU A 25 14.26 0.77 -27.55
N PRO A 26 14.94 -0.36 -27.84
CA PRO A 26 14.58 -1.21 -28.97
C PRO A 26 13.25 -1.97 -28.75
N GLN A 27 12.77 -2.07 -27.50
CA GLN A 27 11.52 -2.75 -27.17
C GLN A 27 10.30 -1.87 -27.47
N ARG A 28 9.16 -2.54 -27.71
CA ARG A 28 7.84 -1.90 -27.73
C ARG A 28 7.37 -1.65 -26.30
N VAL A 29 6.81 -0.47 -26.05
CA VAL A 29 6.28 -0.07 -24.75
C VAL A 29 4.76 0.02 -24.84
N LEU A 30 4.08 -0.71 -23.96
CA LEU A 30 2.64 -0.58 -23.76
C LEU A 30 2.39 0.40 -22.61
N TRP A 31 1.72 1.51 -22.89
CA TRP A 31 1.42 2.53 -21.88
C TRP A 31 -0.09 2.70 -21.73
N LYS A 32 -0.61 2.38 -20.54
CA LYS A 32 -1.97 2.77 -20.15
C LYS A 32 -2.07 4.30 -20.00
N TRP A 33 -2.75 4.95 -20.94
CA TRP A 33 -2.88 6.40 -21.04
C TRP A 33 -4.36 6.76 -21.21
N GLU A 34 -4.94 7.43 -20.21
CA GLU A 34 -6.35 7.79 -20.19
C GLU A 34 -6.68 9.05 -20.98
N GLY A 35 -5.66 9.85 -21.31
CA GLY A 35 -5.80 11.04 -22.13
C GLY A 35 -6.19 10.69 -23.56
N GLY A 36 -6.51 11.71 -24.36
CA GLY A 36 -6.70 11.53 -25.80
C GLY A 36 -5.38 11.20 -26.49
N GLU A 37 -5.04 11.95 -27.54
CA GLU A 37 -3.73 11.82 -28.16
C GLU A 37 -2.61 12.16 -27.17
N LEU A 38 -1.55 11.34 -27.17
CA LEU A 38 -0.37 11.56 -26.36
C LEU A 38 0.60 12.45 -27.15
N PRO A 39 0.90 13.68 -26.69
CA PRO A 39 1.87 14.54 -27.34
C PRO A 39 3.24 13.88 -27.39
N ASP A 40 3.95 14.06 -28.51
CA ASP A 40 5.32 13.55 -28.73
C ASP A 40 5.46 12.03 -28.54
N GLN A 41 4.42 11.26 -28.85
CA GLN A 41 4.42 9.81 -28.73
C GLN A 41 5.49 9.16 -29.64
N PRO A 42 6.48 8.44 -29.07
CA PRO A 42 7.46 7.69 -29.84
C PRO A 42 6.81 6.55 -30.62
N SER A 43 7.39 6.17 -31.77
CA SER A 43 6.86 5.10 -32.64
C SER A 43 6.84 3.71 -32.00
N ASN A 44 7.67 3.46 -30.98
CA ASN A 44 7.71 2.21 -30.23
C ASN A 44 6.74 2.20 -29.02
N VAL A 45 6.06 3.30 -28.72
CA VAL A 45 5.08 3.40 -27.64
C VAL A 45 3.67 3.21 -28.20
N LEU A 46 2.93 2.25 -27.66
CA LEU A 46 1.50 2.08 -27.92
C LEU A 46 0.70 2.50 -26.69
N THR A 47 -0.18 3.47 -26.86
CA THR A 47 -1.08 3.97 -25.83
C THR A 47 -2.47 3.35 -25.94
N GLN A 48 -3.06 3.00 -24.80
CA GLN A 48 -4.48 2.63 -24.70
C GLN A 48 -5.07 3.12 -23.37
N LYS A 49 -6.34 3.53 -23.38
CA LYS A 49 -7.06 3.95 -22.16
C LYS A 49 -7.20 2.83 -21.16
N TRP A 50 -7.36 1.60 -21.64
CA TRP A 50 -7.52 0.42 -20.82
C TRP A 50 -6.82 -0.78 -21.49
N MET A 51 -6.23 -1.64 -20.67
CA MET A 51 -5.63 -2.89 -21.10
C MET A 51 -5.92 -3.96 -20.03
N PRO A 52 -6.12 -5.23 -20.42
CA PRO A 52 -6.23 -6.33 -19.48
C PRO A 52 -4.85 -6.60 -18.88
N GLN A 53 -4.50 -5.89 -17.79
CA GLN A 53 -3.15 -5.87 -17.24
C GLN A 53 -2.60 -7.29 -16.98
N PHE A 54 -3.41 -8.15 -16.36
CA PHE A 54 -2.99 -9.52 -16.07
C PHE A 54 -2.67 -10.30 -17.35
N ASP A 55 -3.52 -10.22 -18.38
CA ASP A 55 -3.29 -10.91 -19.66
C ASP A 55 -2.05 -10.38 -20.37
N VAL A 56 -1.81 -9.06 -20.30
CA VAL A 56 -0.57 -8.46 -20.78
C VAL A 56 0.61 -9.05 -20.05
N LEU A 57 0.59 -9.11 -18.71
CA LEU A 57 1.67 -9.72 -17.90
C LEU A 57 1.84 -11.23 -18.15
N CYS A 58 0.81 -11.93 -18.64
CA CYS A 58 0.92 -13.33 -19.06
C CYS A 58 1.65 -13.49 -20.40
N HIS A 59 1.77 -12.44 -21.20
CA HIS A 59 2.33 -12.52 -22.54
C HIS A 59 3.85 -12.79 -22.49
N PRO A 60 4.38 -13.77 -23.25
CA PRO A 60 5.77 -14.22 -23.14
C PRO A 60 6.82 -13.16 -23.49
N ASN A 61 6.43 -12.12 -24.22
CA ASN A 61 7.32 -11.03 -24.62
C ASN A 61 7.43 -9.90 -23.59
N ILE A 62 6.67 -9.93 -22.49
CA ILE A 62 6.84 -8.93 -21.43
C ILE A 62 8.18 -9.15 -20.73
N ARG A 63 8.96 -8.08 -20.64
CA ARG A 63 10.29 -8.08 -20.03
C ARG A 63 10.34 -7.33 -18.70
N SER A 64 9.48 -6.34 -18.52
CA SER A 64 9.42 -5.52 -17.32
C SER A 64 8.05 -4.88 -17.22
N TYR A 65 7.63 -4.60 -15.98
CA TYR A 65 6.41 -3.89 -15.65
C TYR A 65 6.75 -2.62 -14.87
N ILE A 66 6.26 -1.46 -15.33
CA ILE A 66 6.38 -0.20 -14.59
C ILE A 66 5.03 0.09 -13.93
N GLY A 67 5.04 0.25 -12.61
CA GLY A 67 3.82 0.53 -11.86
C GLY A 67 4.08 1.22 -10.55
N HIS A 68 3.02 1.66 -9.88
CA HIS A 68 3.13 2.38 -8.61
C HIS A 68 3.43 1.51 -7.39
N GLY A 69 3.46 0.18 -7.50
CA GLY A 69 3.66 -0.71 -6.35
C GLY A 69 2.41 -1.03 -5.52
N GLY A 70 1.20 -0.75 -6.02
CA GLY A 70 -0.03 -1.20 -5.35
C GLY A 70 -0.12 -2.74 -5.31
N LEU A 71 -0.70 -3.27 -4.23
CA LEU A 71 -0.67 -4.69 -3.88
C LEU A 71 -1.02 -5.62 -5.05
N LEU A 72 -2.15 -5.39 -5.73
CA LEU A 72 -2.61 -6.28 -6.81
C LEU A 72 -1.64 -6.32 -7.99
N GLY A 73 -1.17 -5.18 -8.47
CA GLY A 73 -0.21 -5.14 -9.59
C GLY A 73 1.12 -5.80 -9.24
N THR A 74 1.56 -5.64 -7.98
CA THR A 74 2.75 -6.32 -7.46
C THR A 74 2.55 -7.84 -7.39
N LEU A 75 1.40 -8.32 -6.93
CA LEU A 75 1.07 -9.75 -6.88
C LEU A 75 0.96 -10.37 -8.29
N GLU A 76 0.39 -9.65 -9.25
CA GLU A 76 0.30 -10.11 -10.65
C GLU A 76 1.70 -10.25 -11.27
N ALA A 77 2.57 -9.27 -11.07
CA ALA A 77 3.96 -9.32 -11.55
C ALA A 77 4.75 -10.46 -10.89
N ALA A 78 4.61 -10.63 -9.58
CA ALA A 78 5.21 -11.74 -8.83
C ALA A 78 4.69 -13.10 -9.35
N SER A 79 3.38 -13.24 -9.52
CA SER A 79 2.74 -14.45 -10.04
C SER A 79 3.26 -14.82 -11.43
N ARG A 80 3.45 -13.84 -12.33
CA ARG A 80 3.92 -14.09 -13.70
C ARG A 80 5.44 -14.04 -13.87
N GLY A 81 6.19 -13.77 -12.80
CA GLY A 81 7.64 -13.72 -12.85
C GLY A 81 8.16 -12.62 -13.74
N VAL A 82 7.48 -11.47 -13.72
CA VAL A 82 7.86 -10.26 -14.47
C VAL A 82 8.56 -9.30 -13.52
N PRO A 83 9.81 -8.87 -13.81
CA PRO A 83 10.49 -7.83 -13.06
C PRO A 83 9.70 -6.52 -13.03
N MET A 84 9.82 -5.76 -11.93
CA MET A 84 9.02 -4.56 -11.73
C MET A 84 9.88 -3.32 -11.43
N ILE A 85 9.63 -2.22 -12.14
CA ILE A 85 10.07 -0.88 -11.73
C ILE A 85 8.90 -0.22 -10.99
N GLY A 86 9.06 -0.02 -9.70
CA GLY A 86 8.07 0.59 -8.82
C GLY A 86 8.27 2.08 -8.63
N ILE A 87 7.20 2.85 -8.79
CA ILE A 87 7.15 4.29 -8.52
C ILE A 87 6.13 4.53 -7.40
N PRO A 88 6.48 4.27 -6.12
CA PRO A 88 5.56 4.42 -5.01
C PRO A 88 5.18 5.89 -4.80
N MET A 89 3.91 6.13 -4.51
CA MET A 89 3.31 7.46 -4.39
C MET A 89 2.66 7.68 -3.02
N PHE A 90 1.94 6.70 -2.49
CA PHE A 90 1.24 6.79 -1.20
C PHE A 90 0.90 5.41 -0.62
N GLY A 91 0.53 5.37 0.66
CA GLY A 91 -0.06 4.20 1.30
C GLY A 91 0.87 2.98 1.36
N ASP A 92 0.31 1.81 1.05
CA ASP A 92 0.98 0.50 1.08
C ASP A 92 2.08 0.34 0.02
N GLN A 93 2.07 1.17 -1.02
CA GLN A 93 2.96 1.08 -2.18
C GLN A 93 4.45 1.06 -1.82
N PHE A 94 4.85 1.84 -0.81
CA PHE A 94 6.23 1.90 -0.35
C PHE A 94 6.69 0.57 0.25
N ASN A 95 5.85 -0.05 1.08
CA ASN A 95 6.16 -1.33 1.72
C ASN A 95 6.17 -2.46 0.69
N ASN A 96 5.18 -2.50 -0.20
CA ASN A 96 5.13 -3.49 -1.27
C ASN A 96 6.38 -3.43 -2.17
N MET A 97 6.80 -2.23 -2.57
CA MET A 97 8.00 -2.08 -3.39
C MET A 97 9.30 -2.36 -2.65
N LYS A 98 9.36 -2.08 -1.34
CA LYS A 98 10.48 -2.50 -0.50
C LYS A 98 10.61 -4.02 -0.49
N SER A 99 9.51 -4.74 -0.24
CA SER A 99 9.51 -6.21 -0.29
C SER A 99 9.90 -6.74 -1.67
N MET A 100 9.40 -6.14 -2.76
CA MET A 100 9.81 -6.52 -4.12
C MET A 100 11.31 -6.32 -4.38
N ALA A 101 11.87 -5.21 -3.91
CA ALA A 101 13.29 -4.93 -4.03
C ALA A 101 14.14 -5.90 -3.22
N GLU A 102 13.72 -6.25 -2.00
CA GLU A 102 14.39 -7.25 -1.14
C GLU A 102 14.45 -8.64 -1.80
N THR A 103 13.46 -9.02 -2.61
CA THR A 103 13.51 -10.28 -3.37
C THR A 103 14.46 -10.24 -4.57
N GLY A 104 14.92 -9.05 -4.97
CA GLY A 104 15.75 -8.81 -6.15
C GLY A 104 14.99 -8.78 -7.47
N MET A 105 13.65 -8.85 -7.47
CA MET A 105 12.83 -8.74 -8.69
C MET A 105 12.31 -7.32 -8.97
N GLY A 106 12.40 -6.43 -7.97
CA GLY A 106 11.91 -5.07 -8.03
C GLY A 106 13.02 -4.03 -8.00
N LEU A 107 12.82 -2.90 -8.69
CA LEU A 107 13.63 -1.70 -8.58
C LEU A 107 12.73 -0.52 -8.20
N ILE A 108 13.15 0.29 -7.23
CA ILE A 108 12.39 1.46 -6.79
C ILE A 108 12.92 2.71 -7.50
N LEU A 109 12.05 3.39 -8.25
CA LEU A 109 12.29 4.72 -8.80
C LEU A 109 11.39 5.72 -8.06
N GLN A 110 11.98 6.56 -7.23
CA GLN A 110 11.22 7.55 -6.47
C GLN A 110 10.56 8.56 -7.41
N TYR A 111 9.29 8.91 -7.14
CA TYR A 111 8.55 9.84 -7.99
C TYR A 111 9.26 11.17 -8.18
N LYS A 112 9.84 11.72 -7.10
CA LYS A 112 10.60 12.98 -7.13
C LYS A 112 11.82 12.91 -8.07
N ASP A 113 12.43 11.74 -8.21
CA ASP A 113 13.67 11.53 -8.96
C ASP A 113 13.42 11.12 -10.42
N ILE A 114 12.17 11.22 -10.90
CA ILE A 114 11.85 10.98 -12.32
C ILE A 114 12.51 12.07 -13.18
N THR A 115 13.56 11.65 -13.87
CA THR A 115 14.26 12.37 -14.94
C THR A 115 14.54 11.39 -16.08
N LYS A 116 14.80 11.87 -17.29
CA LYS A 116 15.14 11.00 -18.44
C LYS A 116 16.26 10.01 -18.07
N ASN A 117 17.33 10.51 -17.46
CA ASN A 117 18.49 9.72 -17.10
C ASN A 117 18.17 8.63 -16.07
N ASN A 118 17.40 8.96 -15.03
CA ASN A 118 17.04 8.00 -13.98
C ASN A 118 16.07 6.94 -14.50
N VAL A 119 15.09 7.33 -15.33
CA VAL A 119 14.18 6.38 -15.98
C VAL A 119 14.95 5.43 -16.90
N ARG A 120 15.84 5.97 -17.73
CA ARG A 120 16.72 5.18 -18.61
C ARG A 120 17.61 4.22 -17.81
N GLN A 121 18.20 4.69 -16.71
CA GLN A 121 19.06 3.85 -15.87
C GLN A 121 18.27 2.73 -15.20
N ALA A 122 17.08 3.02 -14.69
CA ALA A 122 16.17 2.02 -14.11
C ALA A 122 15.77 0.96 -15.15
N LEU A 123 15.42 1.39 -16.37
CA LEU A 123 15.08 0.49 -17.48
C LEU A 123 16.25 -0.40 -17.86
N ARG A 124 17.45 0.15 -18.07
CA ARG A 124 18.65 -0.63 -18.39
C ARG A 124 18.98 -1.62 -17.28
N ALA A 125 18.93 -1.18 -16.02
CA ALA A 125 19.18 -2.05 -14.88
C ALA A 125 18.25 -3.28 -14.89
N VAL A 126 16.95 -3.10 -15.12
CA VAL A 126 16.00 -4.21 -15.11
C VAL A 126 16.04 -5.06 -16.40
N LEU A 127 16.29 -4.44 -17.56
CA LEU A 127 16.26 -5.13 -18.86
C LEU A 127 17.58 -5.83 -19.22
N GLU A 128 18.72 -5.29 -18.80
CA GLU A 128 20.05 -5.78 -19.18
C GLU A 128 20.68 -6.70 -18.12
N ASN A 129 20.30 -6.54 -16.84
CA ASN A 129 20.81 -7.41 -15.77
C ASN A 129 19.90 -8.65 -15.61
N PRO A 130 20.39 -9.87 -15.92
CA PRO A 130 19.58 -11.08 -15.87
C PRO A 130 19.07 -11.44 -14.47
N SER A 131 19.75 -10.97 -13.41
CA SER A 131 19.38 -11.28 -12.02
C SER A 131 17.94 -10.86 -11.68
N TYR A 132 17.43 -9.74 -12.23
CA TYR A 132 16.05 -9.33 -12.01
C TYR A 132 15.05 -10.36 -12.54
N GLN A 133 15.28 -10.84 -13.76
CA GLN A 133 14.42 -11.84 -14.40
C GLN A 133 14.52 -13.22 -13.74
N GLU A 134 15.72 -13.60 -13.30
CA GLU A 134 15.96 -14.85 -12.56
C GLU A 134 15.26 -14.82 -11.19
N ASN A 135 15.40 -13.71 -10.46
CA ASN A 135 14.72 -13.50 -9.19
C ASN A 135 13.19 -13.45 -9.37
N ALA A 136 12.69 -12.77 -10.41
CA ALA A 136 11.27 -12.75 -10.71
C ALA A 136 10.72 -14.16 -10.97
N LYS A 137 11.44 -14.98 -11.75
CA LYS A 137 11.06 -16.39 -11.98
C LYS A 137 11.14 -17.23 -10.69
N ARG A 138 12.14 -16.99 -9.83
CA ARG A 138 12.27 -17.65 -8.52
C ARG A 138 11.08 -17.33 -7.62
N VAL A 139 10.71 -16.05 -7.54
CA VAL A 139 9.54 -15.59 -6.78
C VAL A 139 8.26 -16.19 -7.36
N SER A 140 8.08 -16.17 -8.68
CA SER A 140 6.91 -16.75 -9.34
C SER A 140 6.73 -18.25 -9.06
N ARG A 141 7.82 -19.02 -9.08
CA ARG A 141 7.77 -20.44 -8.71
C ARG A 141 7.27 -20.60 -7.27
N ALA A 142 7.87 -19.89 -6.32
CA ALA A 142 7.46 -19.94 -4.92
C ALA A 142 6.01 -19.44 -4.70
N PHE A 143 5.60 -18.39 -5.42
CA PHE A 143 4.26 -17.80 -5.31
C PHE A 143 3.16 -18.75 -5.82
N ASN A 144 3.46 -19.49 -6.88
CA ASN A 144 2.52 -20.41 -7.49
C ASN A 144 2.59 -21.83 -6.92
N ASP A 145 3.62 -22.14 -6.14
CA ASP A 145 3.73 -23.41 -5.41
C ASP A 145 2.80 -23.39 -4.19
N ARG A 146 1.60 -23.91 -4.41
CA ARG A 146 0.50 -23.93 -3.43
C ARG A 146 -0.21 -25.28 -3.48
N PRO A 147 -0.71 -25.80 -2.35
CA PRO A 147 -1.31 -27.13 -2.27
C PRO A 147 -2.61 -27.28 -3.08
N LEU A 148 -3.36 -26.18 -3.25
CA LEU A 148 -4.61 -26.14 -4.01
C LEU A 148 -4.56 -25.00 -5.02
N SER A 149 -5.16 -25.22 -6.20
CA SER A 149 -5.30 -24.14 -7.19
C SER A 149 -6.13 -22.99 -6.60
N PRO A 150 -6.00 -21.75 -7.13
CA PRO A 150 -6.83 -20.63 -6.68
C PRO A 150 -8.34 -20.92 -6.78
N LEU A 151 -8.75 -21.64 -7.82
CA LEU A 151 -10.15 -22.03 -8.02
C LEU A 151 -10.59 -23.03 -6.97
N ASP A 152 -9.82 -24.10 -6.76
CA ASP A 152 -10.16 -25.13 -5.76
C ASP A 152 -10.18 -24.56 -4.34
N THR A 153 -9.27 -23.62 -4.05
CA THR A 153 -9.25 -22.88 -2.77
C THR A 153 -10.54 -22.09 -2.59
N ALA A 154 -11.02 -21.39 -3.64
CA ALA A 154 -12.25 -20.63 -3.58
C ALA A 154 -13.49 -21.54 -3.41
N VAL A 155 -13.54 -22.67 -4.14
CA VAL A 155 -14.59 -23.68 -3.98
C VAL A 155 -14.60 -24.20 -2.55
N TYR A 156 -13.44 -24.62 -2.04
CA TYR A 156 -13.32 -25.16 -0.68
C TYR A 156 -13.85 -24.20 0.38
N TRP A 157 -13.44 -22.93 0.36
CA TRP A 157 -13.88 -21.95 1.36
C TRP A 157 -15.36 -21.58 1.21
N THR A 158 -15.86 -21.53 -0.02
CA THR A 158 -17.29 -21.31 -0.27
C THR A 158 -18.12 -22.44 0.33
N GLU A 159 -17.75 -23.69 0.04
CA GLU A 159 -18.41 -24.86 0.63
C GLU A 159 -18.23 -24.91 2.14
N TYR A 160 -17.07 -24.52 2.67
CA TYR A 160 -16.83 -24.47 4.11
C TYR A 160 -17.83 -23.56 4.81
N VAL A 161 -18.08 -22.37 4.28
CA VAL A 161 -19.07 -21.43 4.81
C VAL A 161 -20.49 -22.04 4.74
N ILE A 162 -20.84 -22.70 3.65
CA ILE A 162 -22.14 -23.37 3.49
C ILE A 162 -22.30 -24.50 4.53
N ARG A 163 -21.30 -25.39 4.64
CA ARG A 163 -21.30 -26.51 5.60
C ARG A 163 -21.48 -26.05 7.05
N HIS A 164 -20.93 -24.89 7.39
CA HIS A 164 -21.00 -24.31 8.73
C HIS A 164 -22.05 -23.21 8.85
N ARG A 165 -23.07 -23.19 7.96
CA ARG A 165 -24.23 -22.30 8.04
C ARG A 165 -23.86 -20.82 8.21
N GLY A 166 -22.87 -20.36 7.44
CA GLY A 166 -22.35 -18.99 7.50
C GLY A 166 -21.07 -18.82 8.31
N ALA A 167 -20.51 -19.90 8.89
CA ALA A 167 -19.25 -19.91 9.64
C ALA A 167 -19.14 -18.78 10.69
N PRO A 168 -20.08 -18.70 11.67
CA PRO A 168 -20.13 -17.60 12.64
C PRO A 168 -18.83 -17.47 13.45
N HIS A 169 -18.11 -18.57 13.68
CA HIS A 169 -16.82 -18.61 14.37
C HIS A 169 -15.66 -17.97 13.58
N MET A 170 -15.79 -17.75 12.28
CA MET A 170 -14.82 -17.03 11.45
C MET A 170 -15.12 -15.55 11.33
N ARG A 171 -16.31 -15.10 11.75
CA ARG A 171 -16.68 -13.69 11.71
C ARG A 171 -16.00 -12.97 12.87
N THR A 172 -15.46 -11.79 12.60
CA THR A 172 -14.99 -10.92 13.68
C THR A 172 -16.17 -10.49 14.54
N ALA A 173 -15.99 -10.53 15.87
CA ALA A 173 -16.99 -10.07 16.83
C ALA A 173 -17.39 -8.60 16.61
N ALA A 174 -16.52 -7.82 15.95
CA ALA A 174 -16.78 -6.43 15.61
C ALA A 174 -17.99 -6.22 14.67
N VAL A 175 -18.39 -7.24 13.87
CA VAL A 175 -19.53 -7.11 12.94
C VAL A 175 -20.85 -6.96 13.68
N ASP A 176 -21.00 -7.67 14.79
CA ASP A 176 -22.25 -7.73 15.57
C ASP A 176 -22.21 -6.77 16.78
N MET A 177 -21.16 -5.95 16.88
CA MET A 177 -20.92 -5.03 17.99
C MET A 177 -21.69 -3.71 17.77
N PRO A 178 -22.37 -3.16 18.81
CA PRO A 178 -22.95 -1.82 18.73
C PRO A 178 -21.89 -0.76 18.43
N TRP A 179 -22.27 0.27 17.66
CA TRP A 179 -21.35 1.32 17.20
C TRP A 179 -20.57 2.00 18.34
N TYR A 180 -21.15 2.13 19.54
CA TYR A 180 -20.49 2.76 20.68
C TYR A 180 -19.41 1.87 21.30
N GLN A 181 -19.57 0.54 21.29
CA GLN A 181 -18.51 -0.40 21.71
C GLN A 181 -17.42 -0.49 20.63
N TYR A 182 -17.82 -0.49 19.36
CA TYR A 182 -16.89 -0.51 18.24
C TYR A 182 -15.96 0.72 18.25
N LEU A 183 -16.50 1.89 18.59
CA LEU A 183 -15.75 3.14 18.74
C LEU A 183 -15.14 3.33 20.15
N LEU A 184 -15.26 2.33 21.05
CA LEU A 184 -14.74 2.35 22.42
C LEU A 184 -15.25 3.51 23.28
N LEU A 185 -16.46 4.02 23.02
CA LEU A 185 -17.02 5.16 23.75
C LEU A 185 -17.37 4.81 25.20
N ASP A 186 -17.75 3.56 25.45
CA ASP A 186 -17.95 3.02 26.79
C ASP A 186 -16.64 3.01 27.60
N VAL A 187 -15.53 2.58 26.98
CA VAL A 187 -14.20 2.61 27.59
C VAL A 187 -13.76 4.05 27.86
N ILE A 188 -13.92 4.96 26.89
CA ILE A 188 -13.61 6.38 27.07
C ILE A 188 -14.42 6.95 28.22
N ALA A 189 -15.73 6.69 28.29
CA ALA A 189 -16.59 7.18 29.36
C ALA A 189 -16.12 6.71 30.74
N VAL A 190 -15.80 5.42 30.90
CA VAL A 190 -15.29 4.87 32.18
C VAL A 190 -13.96 5.52 32.57
N LEU A 191 -13.03 5.67 31.63
CA LEU A 191 -11.73 6.30 31.89
C LEU A 191 -11.86 7.78 32.23
N SER A 192 -12.72 8.52 31.51
CA SER A 192 -12.99 9.94 31.78
C SER A 192 -13.65 10.14 33.15
N ILE A 193 -14.65 9.33 33.50
CA ILE A 193 -15.30 9.39 34.82
C ILE A 193 -14.27 9.09 35.93
N GLY A 194 -13.45 8.05 35.75
CA GLY A 194 -12.39 7.72 36.70
C GLY A 194 -11.37 8.83 36.88
N ALA A 195 -10.90 9.44 35.79
CA ALA A 195 -10.00 10.58 35.83
C ALA A 195 -10.62 11.79 36.53
N CYS A 196 -11.88 12.13 36.22
CA CYS A 196 -12.62 13.20 36.90
C CYS A 196 -12.77 12.93 38.40
N ALA A 197 -13.05 11.69 38.79
CA ALA A 197 -13.15 11.31 40.20
C ALA A 197 -11.81 11.47 40.94
N ILE A 198 -10.70 11.04 40.33
CA ILE A 198 -9.35 11.21 40.90
C ILE A 198 -9.01 12.69 41.06
N LEU A 199 -9.28 13.51 40.04
CA LEU A 199 -9.04 14.96 40.09
C LEU A 199 -9.88 15.64 41.17
N TYR A 200 -11.15 15.25 41.28
CA TYR A 200 -12.06 15.78 42.29
C TYR A 200 -11.62 15.40 43.72
N ILE A 201 -11.25 14.15 43.96
CA ILE A 201 -10.71 13.70 45.24
C ILE A 201 -9.42 14.45 45.58
N SER A 202 -8.50 14.60 44.61
CA SER A 202 -7.25 15.35 44.79
C SER A 202 -7.51 16.82 45.13
N TYR A 203 -8.50 17.44 44.48
CA TYR A 203 -8.93 18.80 44.81
C TYR A 203 -9.46 18.90 46.25
N LEU A 204 -10.33 17.97 46.66
CA LEU A 204 -10.89 17.95 48.02
C LEU A 204 -9.81 17.74 49.09
N THR A 205 -8.85 16.84 48.87
CA THR A 205 -7.75 16.61 49.82
C THR A 205 -6.86 17.85 49.93
N LEU A 206 -6.48 18.48 48.81
CA LEU A 206 -5.70 19.71 48.81
C LEU A 206 -6.45 20.87 49.48
N ALA A 207 -7.74 21.06 49.21
CA ALA A 207 -8.57 22.08 49.84
C ALA A 207 -8.69 21.86 51.37
N THR A 208 -8.80 20.60 51.80
CA THR A 208 -8.85 20.25 53.22
C THR A 208 -7.51 20.54 53.91
N ILE A 209 -6.39 20.17 53.30
CA ILE A 209 -5.04 20.48 53.79
C ILE A 209 -4.84 22.00 53.89
N TYR A 210 -5.21 22.74 52.84
CA TYR A 210 -5.12 24.20 52.81
C TYR A 210 -5.92 24.86 53.95
N ASN A 211 -7.16 24.43 54.16
CA ASN A 211 -8.01 24.92 55.25
C ASN A 211 -7.46 24.57 56.64
N LEU A 212 -6.85 23.40 56.81
CA LEU A 212 -6.22 22.98 58.06
C LEU A 212 -4.97 23.83 58.38
N ILE A 213 -4.16 24.13 57.37
CA ILE A 213 -3.01 25.03 57.50
C ILE A 213 -3.49 26.41 57.93
N LEU A 214 -4.46 27.02 57.22
CA LEU A 214 -5.01 28.35 57.56
C LEU A 214 -5.58 28.43 59.00
N ARG A 215 -6.30 27.39 59.44
CA ARG A 215 -6.81 27.32 60.82
C ARG A 215 -5.69 27.25 61.86
N THR A 216 -4.58 26.59 61.53
CA THR A 216 -3.43 26.49 62.42
C THR A 216 -2.70 27.84 62.52
N THR A 217 -2.46 28.53 61.41
CA THR A 217 -1.85 29.87 61.40
C THR A 217 -2.73 30.94 62.06
N SER A 218 -4.05 30.83 61.98
CA SER A 218 -4.98 31.72 62.68
C SER A 218 -4.89 31.59 64.20
N LYS A 219 -4.68 30.37 64.73
CA LYS A 219 -4.55 30.14 66.18
C LYS A 219 -3.22 30.65 66.74
N THR A 220 -2.15 30.65 65.94
CA THR A 220 -0.83 31.14 66.36
C THR A 220 -0.73 32.68 66.44
N LYS A 221 -1.67 33.42 65.83
CA LYS A 221 -1.71 34.90 65.90
C LYS A 221 -2.52 35.47 67.08
N THR A 222 -3.13 34.62 67.92
CA THR A 222 -3.99 35.05 69.05
C THR A 222 -3.40 34.73 70.43
N GLN A 223 -2.08 34.56 70.51
CA GLN A 223 -1.32 34.56 71.77
C GLN A 223 -0.33 35.70 71.78
#